data_AF-D0RMF7-F1
#
_entry.id   AF-D0RMF7-F1
#
_cell.length_a   1.000
_cell.length_b   1.000
_cell.length_c   1.000
_cell.angle_alpha   90.00
_cell.angle_beta   90.00
_cell.angle_gamma   90.00
#
_symmetry.space_group_name_H-M   'P 1'
#
loop_
_entity.id
_entity.type
_entity.pdbx_description
1 polymer ?
#
loop_
_entity_poly.entity_id
_entity_poly.type
_entity_poly.pdbx_seq_one_letter_code
_entity_poly.pdbx_strand_id
1 'polypeptide(L)'
;MYRELTISSNVPERKLTKAVKTGKLSLTADELKGSGSVIHLHPASHEKALKARRAGRGVRLDITKHEVKKGYKRAQGGSIWSKVWGGIKSAFKFAKDSGILSRAADAALLNR
;
A
#
# COMPACT_ATOMS: atom_id res chain seq x y z
N MET A 1 -7.08 18.19 -6.45
CA MET A 1 -6.30 17.51 -7.50
C MET A 1 -5.33 16.53 -6.87
N TYR A 2 -5.13 15.32 -7.40
CA TYR A 2 -4.12 14.37 -6.89
C TYR A 2 -2.87 14.46 -7.78
N ARG A 3 -1.68 14.27 -7.20
CA ARG A 3 -0.41 14.32 -7.93
C ARG A 3 0.25 12.94 -7.93
N GLU A 4 0.87 12.63 -9.06
CA GLU A 4 1.62 11.40 -9.26
C GLU A 4 3.07 11.61 -8.85
N LEU A 5 3.60 10.67 -8.07
CA LEU A 5 5.00 10.63 -7.70
C LEU A 5 5.57 9.28 -8.14
N THR A 6 6.68 9.31 -8.87
CA THR A 6 7.44 8.10 -9.16
C THR A 6 8.34 7.78 -7.97
N ILE A 7 8.23 6.55 -7.48
CA ILE A 7 9.02 5.98 -6.39
C ILE A 7 9.65 4.67 -6.85
N SER A 8 10.56 4.14 -6.04
CA SER A 8 11.21 2.86 -6.31
C SER A 8 10.19 1.72 -6.37
N SER A 9 10.38 0.78 -7.30
CA SER A 9 9.62 -0.47 -7.32
C SER A 9 9.99 -1.42 -6.19
N ASN A 10 11.13 -1.19 -5.53
CA ASN A 10 11.66 -2.07 -4.49
C ASN A 10 11.14 -1.73 -3.08
N VAL A 11 10.01 -1.03 -3.00
CA VAL A 11 9.37 -0.72 -1.72
C VAL A 11 8.79 -2.01 -1.13
N PRO A 12 9.14 -2.37 0.12
CA PRO A 12 8.64 -3.57 0.76
C PRO A 12 7.11 -3.58 0.83
N GLU A 13 6.48 -4.66 0.38
CA GLU A 13 5.04 -4.85 0.46
C GLU A 13 4.51 -4.70 1.88
N ARG A 14 5.29 -5.12 2.90
CA ARG A 14 4.92 -4.96 4.33
C ARG A 14 4.67 -3.50 4.71
N LYS A 15 5.46 -2.55 4.20
CA LYS A 15 5.29 -1.12 4.48
C LYS A 15 4.02 -0.59 3.80
N LEU A 16 3.77 -1.05 2.59
CA LEU A 16 2.59 -0.66 1.82
C LEU A 16 1.31 -1.24 2.43
N THR A 17 1.29 -2.53 2.79
CA THR A 17 0.17 -3.18 3.50
C THR A 17 -0.11 -2.49 4.84
N LYS A 18 0.95 -2.13 5.58
CA LYS A 18 0.81 -1.33 6.80
C LYS A 18 0.18 0.02 6.48
N ALA A 19 0.60 0.70 5.42
CA ALA A 19 0.01 1.96 5.00
C ALA A 19 -1.46 1.83 4.59
N VAL A 20 -1.89 0.74 3.94
CA VAL A 20 -3.32 0.48 3.67
C VAL A 20 -4.11 0.31 4.97
N LYS A 21 -3.53 -0.37 5.96
CA LYS A 21 -4.19 -0.67 7.24
C LYS A 21 -4.24 0.53 8.19
N THR A 22 -3.12 1.25 8.33
CA THR A 22 -2.93 2.32 9.32
C THR A 22 -3.09 3.72 8.72
N GLY A 23 -3.10 3.84 7.39
CA GLY A 23 -3.10 5.12 6.71
C GLY A 23 -1.77 5.88 6.79
N LYS A 24 -0.68 5.22 7.20
CA LYS A 24 0.65 5.86 7.33
C LYS A 24 1.67 5.11 6.48
N LEU A 25 2.19 5.78 5.45
CA LEU A 25 3.27 5.28 4.61
C LEU A 25 4.60 5.90 5.03
N SER A 26 5.56 5.07 5.39
CA SER A 26 6.94 5.51 5.62
C SER A 26 7.80 5.05 4.45
N LEU A 27 8.42 5.99 3.75
CA LEU A 27 9.37 5.73 2.67
C LEU A 27 10.77 6.19 3.09
N THR A 28 11.80 5.42 2.75
CA THR A 28 13.20 5.83 2.90
C THR A 28 13.62 6.76 1.77
N ALA A 29 14.80 7.38 1.90
CA ALA A 29 15.35 8.25 0.86
C ALA A 29 15.57 7.50 -0.47
N ASP A 30 16.05 6.26 -0.40
CA ASP A 30 16.27 5.40 -1.58
C ASP A 30 14.95 4.97 -2.23
N GLU A 31 13.95 4.65 -1.40
CA GLU A 31 12.60 4.33 -1.87
C GLU A 31 11.93 5.53 -2.56
N LEU A 32 12.21 6.76 -2.11
CA LEU A 32 11.73 8.01 -2.71
C LEU A 32 12.47 8.41 -4.00
N LYS A 33 13.76 8.06 -4.13
CA LYS A 33 14.59 8.41 -5.29
C LYS A 33 14.39 7.47 -6.47
N GLY A 34 13.97 6.23 -6.24
CA GLY A 34 13.85 5.23 -7.30
C GLY A 34 12.78 5.56 -8.34
N SER A 35 12.95 5.00 -9.54
CA SER A 35 12.13 5.27 -10.72
C SER A 35 11.53 3.97 -11.26
N GLY A 36 10.47 3.45 -10.62
CA GLY A 36 9.86 2.23 -11.12
C GLY A 36 8.38 2.03 -10.84
N SER A 37 7.77 2.81 -9.93
CA SER A 37 6.37 2.66 -9.59
C SER A 37 5.73 4.01 -9.30
N VAL A 38 4.49 4.20 -9.75
CA VAL A 38 3.76 5.46 -9.56
C VAL A 38 2.85 5.38 -8.35
N ILE A 39 2.98 6.33 -7.43
CA ILE A 39 2.07 6.53 -6.31
C ILE A 39 1.25 7.79 -6.51
N HIS A 40 -0.06 7.67 -6.30
CA HIS A 40 -0.98 8.80 -6.34
C HIS A 40 -1.16 9.35 -4.93
N LEU A 41 -0.80 10.62 -4.72
CA LEU A 41 -0.81 11.27 -3.42
C LEU A 41 -1.62 12.56 -3.46
N HIS A 42 -2.18 12.93 -2.31
CA HIS A 42 -2.73 14.26 -2.07
C HIS A 42 -1.62 15.31 -2.25
N PRO A 43 -1.91 16.50 -2.79
CA PRO A 43 -0.91 17.54 -3.09
C PRO A 43 -0.10 17.94 -1.86
N ALA A 44 -0.73 18.02 -0.69
CA ALA A 44 -0.04 18.26 0.58
C ALA A 44 1.01 17.18 0.91
N SER A 45 0.69 15.91 0.64
CA SER A 45 1.61 14.77 0.82
C SER A 45 2.67 14.72 -0.29
N HIS A 46 2.31 15.10 -1.52
CA HIS A 46 3.22 15.18 -2.65
C HIS A 46 4.33 16.22 -2.43
N GLU A 47 4.01 17.41 -1.93
CA GLU A 47 5.02 18.43 -1.64
C GLU A 47 5.99 17.98 -0.53
N LYS A 48 5.48 17.33 0.52
CA LYS A 48 6.33 16.74 1.58
C LYS A 48 7.27 15.69 1.01
N ALA A 49 6.75 14.80 0.16
CA ALA A 49 7.56 13.77 -0.50
C ALA A 49 8.61 14.36 -1.44
N LEU A 50 8.27 15.42 -2.18
CA LEU A 50 9.18 16.09 -3.12
C LEU A 50 10.28 16.86 -2.37
N LYS A 51 9.95 17.55 -1.27
CA LYS A 51 10.93 18.17 -0.38
C LYS A 51 11.87 17.12 0.23
N ALA A 52 11.33 16.00 0.70
CA ALA A 52 12.13 14.90 1.26
C ALA A 52 13.07 14.26 0.22
N ARG A 53 12.57 14.05 -1.01
CA ARG A 53 13.37 13.55 -2.14
C ARG A 53 14.53 14.48 -2.46
N ARG A 54 14.27 15.80 -2.54
CA ARG A 54 15.32 16.83 -2.75
C ARG A 54 16.33 16.86 -1.60
N ALA A 55 15.87 16.72 -0.36
CA ALA A 55 16.72 16.69 0.83
C ALA A 55 17.47 15.36 1.03
N GLY A 56 17.23 14.34 0.20
CA GLY A 56 17.82 13.01 0.39
C GLY A 56 17.38 12.33 1.69
N ARG A 57 16.18 12.62 2.18
CA ARG A 57 15.63 12.07 3.44
C ARG A 57 14.40 11.21 3.17
N GLY A 58 14.16 10.26 4.08
CA GLY A 58 12.89 9.52 4.11
C GLY A 58 11.72 10.42 4.49
N VAL A 59 10.50 10.01 4.13
CA VAL A 59 9.27 10.75 4.43
C VAL A 59 8.23 9.83 5.06
N ARG A 60 7.46 10.38 6.01
CA ARG A 60 6.22 9.78 6.49
C ARG A 60 5.06 10.56 5.88
N LEU A 61 4.22 9.85 5.14
CA LEU A 61 3.04 10.39 4.48
C LEU A 61 1.81 9.77 5.12
N ASP A 62 0.83 10.61 5.41
CA ASP A 62 -0.51 10.15 5.71
C ASP A 62 -1.19 9.86 4.37
N ILE A 63 -1.63 8.61 4.21
CA ILE A 63 -2.32 8.11 3.04
C ILE A 63 -3.68 7.62 3.48
N THR A 64 -4.71 8.24 2.93
CA THR A 64 -6.09 7.83 3.17
C THR A 64 -6.43 6.57 2.38
N LYS A 65 -7.32 5.72 2.90
CA LYS A 65 -7.87 4.58 2.15
C LYS A 65 -8.48 4.99 0.81
N HIS A 66 -9.02 6.21 0.73
CA HIS A 66 -9.58 6.78 -0.50
C HIS A 66 -8.52 7.04 -1.56
N GLU A 67 -7.32 7.48 -1.17
CA GLU A 67 -6.17 7.62 -2.08
C GLU A 67 -5.69 6.28 -2.59
N VAL A 68 -5.58 5.27 -1.72
CA VAL A 68 -5.22 3.89 -2.13
C VAL A 68 -6.23 3.34 -3.13
N LYS A 69 -7.53 3.48 -2.83
CA LYS A 69 -8.63 2.95 -3.66
C LYS A 69 -8.71 3.67 -5.01
N LYS A 70 -8.53 5.00 -5.04
CA LYS A 70 -8.50 5.77 -6.30
C LYS A 70 -7.22 5.52 -7.08
N GLY A 71 -6.05 5.43 -6.44
CA GLY A 71 -4.78 5.09 -7.08
C GLY A 71 -4.83 3.70 -7.72
N TYR A 72 -5.45 2.73 -7.04
CA TYR A 72 -5.73 1.41 -7.60
C TYR A 72 -6.66 1.47 -8.84
N LYS A 73 -7.79 2.18 -8.74
CA LYS A 73 -8.75 2.28 -9.86
C LYS A 73 -8.23 3.10 -11.05
N ARG A 74 -7.53 4.20 -10.81
CA ARG A 74 -7.05 5.12 -11.86
C ARG A 74 -5.81 4.61 -12.57
N ALA A 75 -4.92 3.94 -11.86
CA ALA A 75 -3.68 3.45 -12.46
C ALA A 75 -3.79 2.06 -13.08
N GLN A 76 -4.98 1.44 -13.12
CA GLN A 76 -5.27 0.17 -13.82
C GLN A 76 -4.10 -0.84 -13.81
N GLY A 77 -3.57 -1.16 -12.61
CA GLY A 77 -2.48 -2.14 -12.47
C GLY A 77 -1.04 -1.59 -12.44
N GLY A 78 -0.78 -0.35 -12.85
CA GLY A 78 0.55 0.27 -12.87
C GLY A 78 0.99 0.99 -11.58
N SER A 79 0.09 1.14 -10.60
CA SER A 79 0.45 1.74 -9.30
C SER A 79 1.00 0.69 -8.35
N ILE A 80 1.92 1.09 -7.47
CA ILE A 80 2.46 0.22 -6.40
C ILE A 80 1.35 -0.43 -5.55
N TRP A 81 0.17 0.21 -5.48
CA TRP A 81 -1.00 -0.30 -4.79
C TRP A 81 -1.63 -1.54 -5.44
N SER A 82 -1.42 -1.77 -6.74
CA SER A 82 -1.96 -2.96 -7.43
C SER A 82 -1.29 -4.24 -6.94
N LYS A 83 0.05 -4.22 -6.76
CA LYS A 83 0.82 -5.33 -6.19
C LYS A 83 0.37 -5.64 -4.77
N VAL A 84 0.16 -4.59 -3.97
CA VAL A 84 -0.26 -4.70 -2.57
C VAL A 84 -1.68 -5.25 -2.46
N TRP A 85 -2.62 -4.75 -3.27
CA TRP A 85 -3.98 -5.30 -3.29
C TRP A 85 -4.00 -6.74 -3.82
N GLY A 86 -3.20 -7.05 -4.84
CA GLY A 86 -3.00 -8.40 -5.35
C GLY A 86 -2.50 -9.34 -4.27
N GLY A 87 -1.45 -8.94 -3.54
CA GLY A 87 -0.85 -9.69 -2.44
C GLY A 87 -1.77 -9.84 -1.21
N ILE A 88 -2.52 -8.79 -0.84
CA ILE A 88 -3.52 -8.88 0.24
C ILE A 88 -4.66 -9.81 -0.18
N LYS A 89 -5.16 -9.70 -1.41
CA LYS A 89 -6.27 -10.52 -1.90
C LYS A 89 -5.86 -11.97 -2.06
N SER A 90 -4.63 -12.24 -2.50
CA SER A 90 -4.09 -13.61 -2.58
C SER A 90 -3.86 -14.19 -1.19
N ALA A 91 -3.31 -13.43 -0.24
CA ALA A 91 -3.16 -13.88 1.14
C ALA A 91 -4.52 -14.13 1.83
N PHE A 92 -5.50 -13.25 1.62
CA PHE A 92 -6.86 -13.43 2.14
C PHE A 92 -7.56 -14.61 1.48
N LYS A 93 -7.43 -14.76 0.15
CA LYS A 93 -7.99 -15.90 -0.58
C LYS A 93 -7.33 -17.21 -0.15
N PHE A 94 -6.01 -17.23 0.01
CA PHE A 94 -5.28 -18.37 0.55
C PHE A 94 -5.72 -18.71 1.97
N ALA A 95 -5.89 -17.73 2.87
CA ALA A 95 -6.42 -17.96 4.22
C ALA A 95 -7.86 -18.50 4.23
N LYS A 96 -8.70 -18.06 3.28
CA LYS A 96 -10.07 -18.56 3.10
C LYS A 96 -10.09 -19.98 2.50
N ASP A 97 -9.31 -20.22 1.45
CA ASP A 97 -9.26 -21.48 0.70
C ASP A 97 -8.48 -22.59 1.45
N SER A 98 -7.54 -22.21 2.33
CA SER A 98 -6.78 -23.16 3.18
C SER A 98 -7.62 -23.75 4.32
N GLY A 99 -8.88 -23.34 4.48
CA GLY A 99 -9.78 -23.93 5.46
C GLY A 99 -9.41 -23.68 6.93
N ILE A 100 -8.37 -22.90 7.23
CA ILE A 100 -7.99 -22.55 8.62
C ILE A 100 -9.06 -21.67 9.27
N LEU A 101 -9.67 -20.75 8.50
CA LEU A 101 -10.82 -19.96 8.95
C LEU A 101 -12.10 -20.79 9.05
N SER A 102 -12.32 -21.73 8.11
CA SER A 102 -13.49 -22.63 8.14
C SER A 102 -13.41 -23.60 9.32
N ARG A 103 -12.25 -24.21 9.57
CA ARG A 103 -12.04 -25.10 10.72
C ARG A 103 -12.19 -24.38 12.06
N ALA A 104 -11.78 -23.13 12.16
CA ALA A 104 -11.99 -22.33 13.38
C ALA A 104 -13.47 -21.95 13.56
N ALA A 105 -14.20 -21.65 12.48
CA ALA A 105 -15.63 -21.37 12.53
C ALA A 105 -16.47 -22.63 12.80
N ASP A 106 -16.14 -23.76 12.18
CA ASP A 106 -16.79 -25.06 12.40
C ASP A 106 -16.50 -25.59 13.82
N ALA A 107 -15.28 -25.43 14.34
CA ALA A 107 -14.97 -25.77 15.74
C ALA A 107 -15.71 -24.89 16.76
N ALA A 108 -16.07 -23.65 16.40
CA ALA A 108 -16.88 -22.78 17.25
C ALA A 108 -18.39 -23.12 17.17
N LEU A 109 -18.86 -23.70 16.07
CA LEU A 109 -20.25 -24.18 15.91
C LEU A 109 -20.46 -25.57 16.51
N LEU A 110 -19.43 -26.41 16.57
CA LEU A 110 -19.48 -27.74 17.19
C LEU A 110 -19.37 -27.73 18.73
N ASN A 111 -19.12 -26.57 19.35
CA ASN A 111 -19.02 -26.42 20.80
C ASN A 111 -20.18 -25.59 21.39
N ARG A 112 -21.39 -25.82 20.87
CA ARG A 112 -22.65 -25.27 21.41
C ARG A 112 -23.68 -26.38 21.63
#